data_AF-A0A7V9V3B4-F1
#
_entry.id   AF-A0A7V9V3B4-F1
#
_cell.length_a   1.000
_cell.length_b   1.000
_cell.length_c   1.000
_cell.angle_alpha   90.00
_cell.angle_beta   90.00
_cell.angle_gamma   90.00
#
_symmetry.space_group_name_H-M   'P 1'
#
loop_
_entity.id
_entity.type
_entity.pdbx_description
1 polymer ?
#
loop_
_entity_poly.entity_id
_entity_poly.type
_entity_poly.pdbx_seq_one_letter_code
_entity_poly.pdbx_strand_id
1 'polypeptide(L)'
;MKLRSVALAALLFAGLPLASSSAYVGISVGFAPPSIPVYVQPACPVEGYLWTPGYWGYGNVGYYWVPGVWVPPPRIGVYWTPSYWGYDGGSYLFHSGYWGPSVGFYGGINYGFGYFGSGYYGGQWAGDRFRYNTAVTRVNTNIVRNVY
;
A
#
# COMPACT_ATOMS: atom_id res chain seq x y z
N MET A 1 -44.14 -41.16 11.33
CA MET A 1 -44.07 -40.31 10.11
C MET A 1 -43.45 -38.96 10.48
N LYS A 2 -42.29 -38.66 9.85
CA LYS A 2 -41.77 -37.33 9.48
C LYS A 2 -41.60 -36.23 10.57
N LEU A 3 -40.56 -36.33 11.40
CA LEU A 3 -39.75 -35.15 11.76
C LEU A 3 -38.70 -34.96 10.67
N ARG A 4 -39.03 -34.22 9.60
CA ARG A 4 -38.10 -33.92 8.50
C ARG A 4 -38.34 -32.50 7.98
N SER A 5 -38.16 -31.46 8.80
CA SER A 5 -38.31 -30.10 8.26
C SER A 5 -37.44 -29.00 8.86
N VAL A 6 -36.63 -29.22 9.90
CA VAL A 6 -35.92 -28.08 10.54
C VAL A 6 -34.44 -27.95 10.14
N ALA A 7 -33.86 -28.93 9.44
CA ALA A 7 -32.43 -28.93 9.14
C ALA A 7 -31.99 -28.13 7.90
N LEU A 8 -32.89 -27.39 7.23
CA LEU A 8 -32.56 -26.69 5.97
C LEU A 8 -32.39 -25.17 6.07
N ALA A 9 -32.68 -24.55 7.22
CA ALA A 9 -32.53 -23.09 7.35
C ALA A 9 -31.14 -22.64 7.84
N ALA A 10 -30.35 -23.51 8.47
CA ALA A 10 -29.06 -23.14 9.08
C ALA A 10 -27.86 -23.15 8.12
N LEU A 11 -28.00 -23.78 6.95
CA LEU A 11 -26.90 -23.92 5.97
C LEU A 11 -26.81 -22.76 4.96
N LEU A 12 -27.74 -21.81 4.98
CA LEU A 12 -27.76 -20.68 4.05
C LEU A 12 -26.92 -19.47 4.50
N PHE A 13 -26.36 -19.48 5.72
CA PHE A 13 -25.57 -18.36 6.24
C PHE A 13 -24.04 -18.59 6.25
N ALA A 14 -23.55 -19.77 5.88
CA ALA A 14 -22.12 -20.11 5.97
C ALA A 14 -21.26 -19.69 4.76
N GLY A 15 -21.87 -19.09 3.73
CA GLY A 15 -21.21 -18.86 2.43
C GLY A 15 -21.27 -17.45 1.87
N LEU A 16 -21.79 -16.47 2.60
CA LEU A 16 -21.78 -15.09 2.12
C LEU A 16 -20.35 -14.55 2.20
N PRO A 17 -19.67 -14.25 1.07
CA PRO A 17 -18.45 -13.46 1.15
C PRO A 17 -18.82 -12.14 1.85
N LEU A 18 -18.10 -11.79 2.91
CA LEU A 18 -18.08 -10.43 3.43
C LEU A 18 -17.56 -9.55 2.30
N ALA A 19 -18.48 -9.05 1.46
CA ALA A 19 -18.15 -8.06 0.46
C ALA A 19 -17.62 -6.85 1.22
N SER A 20 -16.30 -6.71 1.23
CA SER A 20 -15.64 -5.54 1.78
C SER A 20 -15.94 -4.41 0.81
N SER A 21 -17.00 -3.65 1.10
CA SER A 21 -17.30 -2.44 0.35
C SER A 21 -16.31 -1.36 0.78
N SER A 22 -15.21 -1.22 0.05
CA SER A 22 -14.40 0.00 0.14
C SER A 22 -15.12 1.07 -0.68
N ALA A 23 -15.69 2.07 -0.01
CA ALA A 23 -16.17 3.26 -0.68
C ALA A 23 -14.97 3.98 -1.30
N TYR A 24 -14.81 3.88 -2.62
CA TYR A 24 -13.79 4.58 -3.37
C TYR A 24 -14.31 5.99 -3.69
N VAL A 25 -13.83 6.99 -2.96
CA VAL A 25 -13.98 8.39 -3.38
C VAL A 25 -12.90 8.65 -4.41
N GLY A 26 -13.25 8.51 -5.69
CA GLY A 26 -12.33 8.76 -6.80
C GLY A 26 -12.22 10.25 -7.09
N ILE A 27 -11.01 10.79 -7.04
CA ILE A 27 -10.71 12.11 -7.61
C ILE A 27 -10.31 11.89 -9.07
N SER A 28 -10.96 12.60 -10.00
CA SER A 28 -10.64 12.59 -11.42
C SER A 28 -10.11 13.96 -11.85
N VAL A 29 -8.99 13.99 -12.58
CA VAL A 29 -8.30 15.21 -13.03
C VAL A 29 -7.99 15.10 -14.53
N GLY A 30 -8.21 16.16 -15.31
CA GLY A 30 -8.07 16.14 -16.77
C GLY A 30 -6.63 16.20 -17.30
N PHE A 31 -5.62 16.33 -16.44
CA PHE A 31 -4.21 16.45 -16.82
C PHE A 31 -3.32 15.66 -15.87
N ALA A 32 -2.13 15.29 -16.34
CA ALA A 32 -1.22 14.41 -15.61
C ALA A 32 -0.67 15.07 -14.35
N PRO A 33 -0.38 14.30 -13.28
CA PRO A 33 0.43 14.79 -12.18
C PRO A 33 1.84 15.15 -12.67
N PRO A 34 2.54 16.09 -12.01
CA PRO A 34 3.94 16.37 -12.31
C PRO A 34 4.84 15.14 -12.06
N SER A 35 6.07 15.20 -12.56
CA SER A 35 7.09 14.19 -12.21
C SER A 35 7.31 14.12 -10.70
N ILE A 36 7.54 12.93 -10.17
CA ILE A 36 7.87 12.74 -8.76
C ILE A 36 9.10 13.61 -8.42
N PRO A 37 9.04 14.45 -7.37
CA PRO A 37 10.18 15.24 -6.94
C PRO A 37 11.36 14.36 -6.56
N VAL A 38 12.59 14.88 -6.68
CA VAL A 38 13.75 14.22 -6.07
C VAL A 38 13.71 14.49 -4.57
N TYR A 39 13.62 13.44 -3.78
CA TYR A 39 13.66 13.53 -2.32
C TYR A 39 14.44 12.36 -1.74
N VAL A 40 14.76 12.47 -0.45
CA VAL A 40 15.56 11.49 0.27
C VAL A 40 14.68 10.80 1.29
N GLN A 41 14.70 9.46 1.31
CA GLN A 41 14.10 8.69 2.38
C GLN A 41 14.87 8.96 3.68
N PRO A 42 14.23 9.44 4.76
CA PRO A 42 14.87 9.57 6.06
C PRO A 42 15.23 8.18 6.61
N ALA A 43 16.22 8.10 7.51
CA ALA A 43 16.54 6.84 8.15
C ALA A 43 15.32 6.28 8.90
N CYS A 44 15.05 4.99 8.76
CA CYS A 44 13.98 4.32 9.50
C CYS A 44 14.12 4.58 11.01
N PRO A 45 13.08 5.11 11.68
CA PRO A 45 13.18 5.53 13.07
C PRO A 45 13.16 4.34 14.04
N VAL A 46 12.45 3.26 13.69
CA VAL A 46 12.21 2.09 14.55
C VAL A 46 12.09 0.83 13.69
N GLU A 47 12.62 -0.29 14.18
CA GLU A 47 12.46 -1.60 13.54
C GLU A 47 10.98 -1.99 13.41
N GLY A 48 10.64 -2.65 12.29
CA GLY A 48 9.28 -3.07 11.97
C GLY A 48 8.45 -2.05 11.19
N TYR A 49 8.89 -0.79 11.08
CA TYR A 49 8.20 0.21 10.26
C TYR A 49 8.49 -0.05 8.78
N LEU A 50 7.47 0.10 7.94
CA LEU A 50 7.59 -0.02 6.49
C LEU A 50 7.55 1.36 5.84
N TRP A 51 8.28 1.51 4.74
CA TRP A 51 8.30 2.75 4.00
C TRP A 51 7.03 2.90 3.19
N THR A 52 6.34 4.03 3.37
CA THR A 52 5.27 4.47 2.49
C THR A 52 5.82 5.62 1.64
N PRO A 53 5.94 5.48 0.31
CA PRO A 53 6.53 6.54 -0.50
C PRO A 53 5.58 7.75 -0.58
N GLY A 54 6.13 8.87 -1.00
CA GLY A 54 5.33 10.07 -1.22
C GLY A 54 4.43 9.91 -2.43
N TYR A 55 3.40 10.74 -2.51
CA TYR A 55 2.44 10.71 -3.61
C TYR A 55 1.92 12.12 -3.90
N TRP A 56 1.38 12.30 -5.11
CA TRP A 56 0.66 13.51 -5.46
C TRP A 56 -0.77 13.44 -4.90
N GLY A 57 -1.11 14.32 -3.97
CA GLY A 57 -2.49 14.64 -3.64
C GLY A 57 -3.05 15.67 -4.61
N TYR A 58 -4.37 15.84 -4.63
CA TYR A 58 -5.04 16.88 -5.41
C TYR A 58 -6.01 17.66 -4.52
N GLY A 59 -5.97 18.99 -4.62
CA GLY A 59 -6.80 19.90 -3.83
C GLY A 59 -7.23 21.11 -4.64
N ASN A 60 -7.71 22.16 -3.96
CA ASN A 60 -8.31 23.33 -4.61
C ASN A 60 -7.36 24.08 -5.56
N VAL A 61 -6.05 23.99 -5.33
CA VAL A 61 -5.00 24.65 -6.13
C VAL A 61 -4.27 23.69 -7.07
N GLY A 62 -4.79 22.47 -7.24
CA GLY A 62 -4.19 21.42 -8.07
C GLY A 62 -3.37 20.40 -7.27
N TYR A 63 -2.37 19.82 -7.94
CA TYR A 63 -1.50 18.80 -7.35
C TYR A 63 -0.61 19.36 -6.24
N TYR A 64 -0.51 18.65 -5.13
CA TYR A 64 0.43 18.93 -4.05
C TYR A 64 1.17 17.64 -3.64
N TRP A 65 2.46 17.78 -3.34
CA TRP A 65 3.29 16.63 -2.97
C TRP A 65 3.10 16.30 -1.49
N VAL A 66 2.75 15.05 -1.19
CA VAL A 66 2.75 14.51 0.16
C VAL A 66 4.04 13.71 0.34
N PRO A 67 4.96 14.11 1.25
CA PRO A 67 6.19 13.38 1.48
C PRO A 67 5.96 11.95 2.00
N GLY A 68 6.86 11.03 1.63
CA GLY A 68 6.84 9.67 2.14
C GLY A 68 7.15 9.61 3.64
N VAL A 69 6.67 8.55 4.29
CA VAL A 69 6.77 8.39 5.74
C VAL A 69 6.94 6.93 6.14
N TRP A 70 7.66 6.70 7.24
CA TRP A 70 7.76 5.40 7.89
C TRP A 70 6.50 5.13 8.72
N VAL A 71 5.82 4.01 8.46
CA VAL A 71 4.55 3.69 9.12
C VAL A 71 4.62 2.28 9.73
N PRO A 72 4.14 2.08 10.97
CA PRO A 72 3.97 0.74 11.50
C PRO A 72 2.88 0.01 10.69
N PRO A 73 3.15 -1.18 10.16
CA PRO A 73 2.13 -1.93 9.43
C PRO A 73 0.99 -2.30 10.40
N PRO A 74 -0.27 -2.36 9.93
CA PRO A 74 -1.42 -2.67 10.79
C PRO A 74 -1.40 -4.11 11.32
N ARG A 75 -0.59 -4.98 10.71
CA ARG A 75 -0.36 -6.37 11.12
C ARG A 75 0.95 -6.87 10.53
N ILE A 76 1.47 -7.96 11.08
CA ILE A 76 2.63 -8.67 10.50
C ILE A 76 2.24 -9.26 9.14
N GLY A 77 3.20 -9.29 8.21
CA GLY A 77 3.06 -9.97 6.92
C GLY A 77 2.34 -9.17 5.84
N VAL A 78 2.02 -7.89 6.08
CA VAL A 78 1.47 -7.00 5.04
C VAL A 78 2.51 -6.02 4.53
N TYR A 79 2.29 -5.57 3.31
CA TYR A 79 3.05 -4.54 2.62
C TYR A 79 2.15 -3.40 2.21
N TRP A 80 2.73 -2.22 2.05
CA TRP A 80 2.05 -1.05 1.53
C TRP A 80 2.06 -1.06 0.01
N THR A 81 0.89 -0.85 -0.60
CA THR A 81 0.75 -0.52 -2.02
C THR A 81 0.65 1.01 -2.14
N PRO A 82 1.56 1.67 -2.87
CA PRO A 82 1.53 3.12 -3.03
C PRO A 82 0.22 3.62 -3.63
N SER A 83 -0.22 4.78 -3.16
CA SER A 83 -1.21 5.56 -3.89
C SER A 83 -0.66 5.96 -5.26
N TYR A 84 -1.49 6.04 -6.28
CA TYR A 84 -1.04 6.46 -7.62
C TYR A 84 -2.16 7.11 -8.42
N TRP A 85 -1.80 7.87 -9.45
CA TRP A 85 -2.74 8.36 -10.45
C TRP A 85 -2.67 7.46 -11.68
N GLY A 86 -3.79 6.83 -12.02
CA GLY A 86 -3.94 6.01 -13.23
C GLY A 86 -4.66 6.79 -14.31
N TYR A 87 -4.20 6.71 -15.56
CA TYR A 87 -4.93 7.27 -16.69
C TYR A 87 -5.99 6.28 -17.16
N ASP A 88 -7.26 6.71 -17.16
CA ASP A 88 -8.40 5.95 -17.63
C ASP A 88 -9.41 6.86 -18.34
N GLY A 89 -9.84 6.46 -19.53
CA GLY A 89 -10.95 7.10 -20.24
C GLY A 89 -10.82 8.62 -20.49
N GLY A 90 -9.62 9.18 -20.58
CA GLY A 90 -9.42 10.63 -20.79
C GLY A 90 -9.17 11.43 -19.51
N SER A 91 -9.07 10.76 -18.35
CA SER A 91 -8.82 11.41 -17.07
C SER A 91 -7.80 10.64 -16.23
N TYR A 92 -7.18 11.32 -15.28
CA TYR A 92 -6.34 10.72 -14.25
C TYR A 92 -7.19 10.47 -13.01
N LEU A 93 -7.29 9.22 -12.59
CA LEU A 93 -8.01 8.77 -11.39
C LEU A 93 -7.03 8.52 -10.25
N PHE A 94 -7.34 9.02 -9.06
CA PHE A 94 -6.52 8.78 -7.87
C PHE A 94 -6.84 7.44 -7.22
N HIS A 95 -5.91 6.49 -7.24
CA HIS A 95 -5.99 5.24 -6.51
C HIS A 95 -5.33 5.39 -5.15
N SER A 96 -6.12 5.32 -4.07
CA SER A 96 -5.61 5.36 -2.71
C SER A 96 -4.76 4.13 -2.40
N GLY A 97 -3.62 4.34 -1.73
CA GLY A 97 -2.78 3.26 -1.25
C GLY A 97 -3.44 2.43 -0.17
N TYR A 98 -2.98 1.19 -0.01
CA TYR A 98 -3.59 0.22 0.90
C TYR A 98 -2.58 -0.84 1.36
N TRP A 99 -2.87 -1.46 2.50
CA TRP A 99 -2.11 -2.60 3.02
C TRP A 99 -2.64 -3.92 2.46
N GLY A 100 -1.75 -4.83 2.08
CA GLY A 100 -2.12 -6.16 1.58
C GLY A 100 -1.03 -7.21 1.84
N PRO A 101 -1.34 -8.51 1.71
CA PRO A 101 -0.35 -9.58 1.89
C PRO A 101 0.79 -9.54 0.85
N SER A 102 0.55 -8.84 -0.25
CA SER A 102 1.55 -8.48 -1.27
C SER A 102 1.33 -7.03 -1.69
N VAL A 103 2.34 -6.46 -2.35
CA VAL A 103 2.20 -5.15 -2.99
C VAL A 103 1.41 -5.31 -4.28
N GLY A 104 0.30 -4.59 -4.37
CA GLY A 104 -0.56 -4.56 -5.56
C GLY A 104 0.03 -3.72 -6.68
N PHE A 105 -0.75 -3.53 -7.75
CA PHE A 105 -0.37 -2.63 -8.83
C PHE A 105 -0.50 -1.16 -8.40
N TYR A 106 0.53 -0.38 -8.70
CA TYR A 106 0.59 1.05 -8.35
C TYR A 106 0.95 1.92 -9.57
N GLY A 107 0.42 1.58 -10.75
CA GLY A 107 0.60 2.36 -11.97
C GLY A 107 1.93 2.15 -12.70
N GLY A 108 2.76 1.18 -12.26
CA GLY A 108 4.10 0.96 -12.83
C GLY A 108 5.09 2.10 -12.53
N ILE A 109 4.74 2.99 -11.60
CA ILE A 109 5.49 4.21 -11.30
C ILE A 109 6.68 3.89 -10.40
N ASN A 110 7.86 4.42 -10.74
CA ASN A 110 9.03 4.34 -9.87
C ASN A 110 8.96 5.43 -8.79
N TYR A 111 8.61 5.04 -7.57
CA TYR A 111 8.62 5.89 -6.37
C TYR A 111 9.95 5.87 -5.61
N GLY A 112 10.91 5.05 -6.05
CA GLY A 112 12.19 4.84 -5.38
C GLY A 112 12.07 4.01 -4.10
N PHE A 113 13.20 3.85 -3.41
CA PHE A 113 13.27 3.24 -2.07
C PHE A 113 12.62 1.85 -1.96
N GLY A 114 12.78 1.04 -2.99
CA GLY A 114 12.20 -0.29 -3.10
C GLY A 114 10.91 -0.36 -3.93
N TYR A 115 10.31 0.76 -4.32
CA TYR A 115 9.14 0.79 -5.21
C TYR A 115 9.53 1.23 -6.62
N PHE A 116 10.01 0.29 -7.44
CA PHE A 116 10.57 0.59 -8.77
C PHE A 116 9.59 0.36 -9.93
N GLY A 117 8.29 0.26 -9.63
CA GLY A 117 7.24 -0.01 -10.63
C GLY A 117 6.70 -1.44 -10.59
N SER A 118 7.36 -2.35 -9.87
CA SER A 118 6.92 -3.74 -9.70
C SER A 118 7.14 -4.23 -8.27
N GLY A 119 6.05 -4.41 -7.50
CA GLY A 119 6.14 -4.95 -6.15
C GLY A 119 6.95 -4.06 -5.19
N TYR A 120 7.70 -4.66 -4.27
CA TYR A 120 8.54 -3.95 -3.31
C TYR A 120 9.83 -4.70 -2.99
N TYR A 121 10.95 -3.96 -3.05
CA TYR A 121 12.31 -4.46 -2.84
C TYR A 121 13.00 -3.86 -1.61
N GLY A 122 12.29 -3.03 -0.85
CA GLY A 122 12.86 -2.34 0.32
C GLY A 122 13.09 -3.25 1.54
N GLY A 123 12.56 -4.48 1.49
CA GLY A 123 12.77 -5.50 2.50
C GLY A 123 11.73 -6.60 2.38
N GLN A 124 11.73 -7.51 3.34
CA GLN A 124 10.84 -8.66 3.34
C GLN A 124 10.54 -9.14 4.76
N TRP A 125 9.36 -9.70 4.97
CA TRP A 125 9.02 -10.40 6.20
C TRP A 125 9.82 -11.71 6.33
N ALA A 126 10.40 -11.95 7.50
CA ALA A 126 11.00 -13.21 7.90
C ALA A 126 10.35 -13.66 9.22
N GLY A 127 9.28 -14.43 9.11
CA GLY A 127 8.41 -14.72 10.24
C GLY A 127 7.69 -13.46 10.72
N ASP A 128 7.88 -13.13 11.99
CA ASP A 128 7.27 -11.96 12.66
C ASP A 128 8.10 -10.67 12.55
N ARG A 129 9.32 -10.75 12.00
CA ARG A 129 10.22 -9.60 11.87
C ARG A 129 10.39 -9.15 10.44
N PHE A 130 10.42 -7.84 10.22
CA PHE A 130 10.70 -7.26 8.92
C PHE A 130 12.21 -7.08 8.73
N ARG A 131 12.77 -7.67 7.66
CA ARG A 131 14.17 -7.56 7.26
C ARG A 131 14.33 -6.45 6.22
N TYR A 132 15.23 -5.51 6.45
CA TYR A 132 15.44 -4.36 5.55
C TYR A 132 16.55 -4.64 4.54
N ASN A 133 16.30 -4.33 3.26
CA ASN A 133 17.31 -4.38 2.21
C ASN A 133 18.11 -3.07 2.18
N THR A 134 19.34 -3.09 2.68
CA THR A 134 20.15 -1.88 2.81
C THR A 134 20.66 -1.31 1.47
N ALA A 135 20.56 -2.07 0.38
CA ALA A 135 20.93 -1.59 -0.96
C ALA A 135 19.98 -0.50 -1.49
N VAL A 136 18.73 -0.46 -1.01
CA VAL A 136 17.69 0.48 -1.52
C VAL A 136 16.94 1.21 -0.41
N THR A 137 17.00 0.68 0.82
CA THR A 137 16.29 1.24 1.96
C THR A 137 17.28 1.88 2.92
N ARG A 138 17.03 3.16 3.25
CA ARG A 138 17.81 3.91 4.22
C ARG A 138 17.35 3.58 5.64
N VAL A 139 18.15 2.79 6.34
CA VAL A 139 17.97 2.48 7.76
C VAL A 139 19.20 2.91 8.56
N ASN A 140 19.00 3.31 9.81
CA ASN A 140 20.11 3.50 10.74
C ASN A 140 20.44 2.15 11.37
N THR A 141 21.57 1.54 10.96
CA THR A 141 21.97 0.20 11.41
C THR A 141 22.37 0.12 12.88
N ASN A 142 22.56 1.26 13.55
CA ASN A 142 22.73 1.29 15.01
C ASN A 142 21.41 1.00 15.75
N ILE A 143 20.27 1.29 15.13
CA ILE A 143 18.92 1.14 15.71
C ILE A 143 18.21 -0.08 15.12
N VAL A 144 18.25 -0.22 13.79
CA VAL A 144 17.61 -1.31 13.05
C VAL A 144 18.66 -2.36 12.73
N ARG A 145 18.57 -3.52 13.38
CA ARG A 145 19.59 -4.58 13.21
C ARG A 145 19.18 -5.68 12.24
N ASN A 146 17.89 -5.81 11.97
CA ASN A 146 17.38 -6.84 11.08
C ASN A 146 17.53 -6.43 9.61
N VAL A 147 18.76 -6.42 9.11
CA VAL A 147 19.11 -5.96 7.77
C VAL A 147 19.72 -7.08 6.92
N TYR A 148 19.79 -6.87 5.61
CA TYR A 148 20.57 -7.66 4.66
C TYR A 148 21.05 -6.80 3.49
#